data_AF-A0A820JDZ5-F1
#
_entry.id   AF-A0A820JDZ5-F1
#
_cell.length_a   1.000
_cell.length_b   1.000
_cell.length_c   1.000
_cell.angle_alpha   90.00
_cell.angle_beta   90.00
_cell.angle_gamma   90.00
#
_symmetry.space_group_name_H-M   'P 1'
#
loop_
_entity.id
_entity.type
_entity.pdbx_description
1 polymer ?
#
loop_
_entity_poly.entity_id
_entity_poly.type
_entity_poly.pdbx_seq_one_letter_code
_entity_poly.pdbx_strand_id
1 'polypeptide(L)'
;MNTPLLLTDNQVKEFLINGYLVLRPTSLDEKFHSTIFNQVSSIFEKEGNPGNNILPRIPELQNVFDDPVVSGALESLLGTNYTMQPHRHAHLTKPGTQDQLWHKDSY
;
A
#
# COMPACT_ATOMS: atom_id res chain seq x y z
N MET A 1 -8.23 -7.22 -17.30
CA MET A 1 -8.37 -6.26 -16.19
C MET A 1 -9.35 -6.86 -15.21
N ASN A 2 -8.99 -6.97 -13.94
CA ASN A 2 -9.90 -7.45 -12.91
C ASN A 2 -11.00 -6.39 -12.67
N THR A 3 -12.24 -6.82 -12.51
CA THR A 3 -13.36 -5.92 -12.22
C THR A 3 -13.20 -5.35 -10.80
N PRO A 4 -13.18 -4.02 -10.60
CA PRO A 4 -13.07 -3.43 -9.27
C PRO A 4 -14.25 -3.80 -8.37
N LEU A 5 -13.98 -4.02 -7.08
CA LEU A 5 -15.00 -4.23 -6.05
C LEU A 5 -15.18 -2.92 -5.27
N LEU A 6 -16.23 -2.18 -5.59
CA LEU A 6 -16.50 -0.87 -5.01
C LEU A 6 -16.85 -0.94 -3.52
N LEU A 7 -16.58 0.15 -2.80
CA LEU A 7 -16.97 0.28 -1.39
C LEU A 7 -18.48 0.36 -1.26
N THR A 8 -18.97 -0.20 -0.17
CA THR A 8 -20.34 0.05 0.30
C THR A 8 -20.47 1.43 0.92
N ASP A 9 -21.69 1.97 0.99
CA ASP A 9 -21.97 3.26 1.64
C ASP A 9 -21.47 3.31 3.10
N ASN A 10 -21.54 2.19 3.82
CA ASN A 10 -21.04 2.10 5.18
C ASN A 10 -19.51 2.23 5.24
N GLN A 11 -18.77 1.60 4.33
CA GLN A 11 -17.31 1.74 4.26
C GLN A 11 -16.92 3.16 3.85
N VAL A 12 -17.62 3.78 2.90
CA VAL A 12 -17.40 5.20 2.57
C VAL A 12 -17.62 6.08 3.80
N LYS A 13 -18.71 5.85 4.55
CA LYS A 13 -18.99 6.57 5.80
C LYS A 13 -17.90 6.36 6.86
N GLU A 14 -17.41 5.14 7.04
CA GLU A 14 -16.31 4.83 7.97
C GLU A 14 -15.03 5.58 7.60
N PHE A 15 -14.68 5.63 6.32
CA PHE A 15 -13.53 6.41 5.84
C PHE A 15 -13.70 7.90 6.16
N LEU A 16 -14.88 8.48 5.88
CA LEU A 16 -15.13 9.90 6.12
C LEU A 16 -15.10 10.28 7.60
N ILE A 17 -15.54 9.39 8.50
CA ILE A 17 -15.56 9.65 9.94
C ILE A 17 -14.19 9.43 10.58
N ASN A 18 -13.50 8.34 10.22
CA ASN A 18 -12.28 7.90 10.90
C ASN A 18 -10.99 8.33 10.19
N GLY A 19 -11.08 8.70 8.91
CA GLY A 19 -9.93 9.04 8.07
C GLY A 19 -9.14 7.82 7.54
N TYR A 20 -9.61 6.59 7.77
CA TYR A 20 -8.96 5.38 7.28
C TYR A 20 -9.95 4.22 7.08
N LEU A 21 -9.53 3.21 6.31
CA LEU A 21 -10.20 1.92 6.15
C LEU A 21 -9.18 0.79 6.20
N VAL A 22 -9.61 -0.36 6.74
CA VAL A 22 -8.83 -1.60 6.69
C VAL A 22 -9.48 -2.53 5.66
N LEU A 23 -8.73 -2.87 4.62
CA LEU A 23 -9.19 -3.72 3.52
C LEU A 23 -8.38 -5.00 3.50
N ARG A 24 -9.01 -6.10 3.10
CA ARG A 24 -8.35 -7.40 2.93
C ARG A 24 -8.34 -7.77 1.46
N PRO A 25 -7.17 -7.70 0.78
CA PRO A 25 -7.02 -8.17 -0.59
C PRO A 25 -7.46 -9.63 -0.71
N THR A 26 -8.05 -9.97 -1.85
CA THR A 26 -8.61 -11.32 -2.09
C THR A 26 -7.64 -12.20 -2.86
N SER A 27 -6.72 -11.60 -3.61
CA SER A 27 -5.81 -12.29 -4.53
C SER A 27 -4.41 -12.55 -3.98
N LEU A 28 -4.12 -12.10 -2.74
CA LEU A 28 -2.79 -12.15 -2.15
C LEU A 28 -2.72 -13.22 -1.05
N ASP A 29 -1.94 -14.28 -1.31
CA ASP A 29 -1.77 -15.42 -0.39
C ASP A 29 -0.52 -15.28 0.49
N GLU A 30 -0.35 -16.22 1.44
CA GLU A 30 0.81 -16.25 2.33
C GLU A 30 2.14 -16.34 1.57
N LYS A 31 2.14 -17.03 0.42
CA LYS A 31 3.31 -17.15 -0.44
C LYS A 31 3.70 -15.79 -1.03
N PHE A 32 2.74 -15.00 -1.50
CA PHE A 32 2.97 -13.64 -1.95
C PHE A 32 3.58 -12.80 -0.83
N HIS A 33 2.96 -12.79 0.35
CA HIS A 33 3.43 -12.00 1.49
C HIS A 33 4.86 -12.38 1.92
N SER A 34 5.16 -13.66 2.06
CA SER A 34 6.50 -14.14 2.41
C SER A 34 7.53 -13.83 1.33
N THR A 35 7.15 -13.91 0.04
CA THR A 35 8.03 -13.55 -1.08
C THR A 35 8.40 -12.07 -1.06
N ILE A 36 7.40 -11.19 -0.94
CA ILE A 36 7.65 -9.73 -0.84
C ILE A 36 8.52 -9.42 0.38
N PHE A 37 8.21 -10.00 1.54
CA PHE A 37 8.98 -9.79 2.76
C PHE A 37 10.47 -10.16 2.58
N ASN A 38 10.75 -11.32 1.98
CA ASN A 38 12.12 -11.77 1.74
C ASN A 38 12.88 -10.86 0.77
N GLN A 39 12.21 -10.39 -0.30
CA GLN A 39 12.79 -9.45 -1.25
C GLN A 39 13.11 -8.10 -0.60
N VAL A 40 12.16 -7.52 0.14
CA VAL A 40 12.36 -6.26 0.87
C VAL A 40 13.51 -6.41 1.86
N SER A 41 13.51 -7.48 2.66
CA SER A 41 14.55 -7.73 3.67
C SER A 41 15.94 -7.83 3.03
N SER A 42 16.08 -8.55 1.91
CA SER A 42 17.36 -8.65 1.19
C SER A 42 17.81 -7.31 0.62
N ILE A 43 16.90 -6.45 0.13
CA ILE A 43 17.26 -5.11 -0.37
C ILE A 43 17.78 -4.25 0.78
N PHE A 44 17.06 -4.20 1.90
CA PHE A 44 17.48 -3.41 3.07
C PHE A 44 18.81 -3.89 3.65
N GLU A 45 19.06 -5.20 3.67
CA GLU A 45 20.30 -5.77 4.19
C GLU A 45 21.51 -5.48 3.28
N LYS A 46 21.36 -5.65 1.96
CA LYS A 46 22.48 -5.59 1.01
C LYS A 46 22.73 -4.19 0.45
N GLU A 47 21.69 -3.40 0.31
CA GLU A 47 21.72 -2.13 -0.42
C GLU A 47 21.25 -0.94 0.43
N GLY A 48 20.54 -1.20 1.52
CA GLY A 48 19.92 -0.17 2.35
C GLY A 48 18.55 0.27 1.82
N ASN A 49 18.11 1.46 2.24
CA ASN A 49 16.78 1.96 1.90
C ASN A 49 16.71 2.39 0.42
N PRO A 50 15.79 1.85 -0.40
CA PRO A 50 15.67 2.19 -1.82
C PRO A 50 15.02 3.57 -2.08
N GLY A 51 14.70 4.35 -1.05
CA GLY A 51 13.97 5.61 -1.17
C GLY A 51 12.57 5.38 -1.74
N ASN A 52 12.17 6.20 -2.71
CA ASN A 52 10.87 6.08 -3.40
C ASN A 52 10.83 4.97 -4.47
N ASN A 53 11.90 4.19 -4.61
CA ASN A 53 12.02 3.24 -5.71
C ASN A 53 11.57 1.82 -5.32
N ILE A 54 10.90 1.62 -4.19
CA ILE A 54 10.53 0.27 -3.74
C ILE A 54 9.66 -0.48 -4.77
N LEU A 55 8.70 0.19 -5.41
CA LEU A 55 7.83 -0.41 -6.42
C LEU A 55 8.60 -0.79 -7.70
N PRO A 56 9.44 0.08 -8.30
CA PRO A 56 10.36 -0.34 -9.36
C PRO A 56 11.32 -1.48 -8.97
N ARG A 57 11.73 -1.56 -7.71
CA ARG A 57 12.63 -2.61 -7.21
C ARG A 57 11.94 -3.95 -6.98
N ILE A 58 10.65 -3.93 -6.65
CA ILE A 58 9.80 -5.11 -6.45
C ILE A 58 8.49 -4.89 -7.22
N PRO A 59 8.50 -5.12 -8.56
CA PRO A 59 7.32 -4.88 -9.41
C PRO A 59 6.07 -5.65 -8.97
N GLU A 60 6.22 -6.78 -8.29
CA GLU A 60 5.12 -7.60 -7.77
C GLU A 60 4.27 -6.88 -6.72
N LEU A 61 4.78 -5.81 -6.10
CA LEU A 61 3.98 -4.92 -5.24
C LEU A 61 2.82 -4.27 -6.02
N GLN A 62 2.91 -4.16 -7.35
CA GLN A 62 1.81 -3.69 -8.18
C GLN A 62 0.55 -4.53 -8.00
N ASN A 63 0.69 -5.84 -7.73
CA ASN A 63 -0.45 -6.74 -7.51
C ASN A 63 -1.30 -6.32 -6.30
N VAL A 64 -0.73 -5.58 -5.33
CA VAL A 64 -1.51 -5.02 -4.21
C VAL A 64 -2.49 -3.95 -4.70
N PHE A 65 -2.04 -3.07 -5.59
CA PHE A 65 -2.85 -2.00 -6.14
C PHE A 65 -3.86 -2.51 -7.18
N ASP A 66 -3.48 -3.57 -7.89
CA ASP A 66 -4.32 -4.21 -8.91
C ASP A 66 -5.37 -5.18 -8.31
N ASP A 67 -5.31 -5.47 -7.00
CA ASP A 67 -6.33 -6.29 -6.34
C ASP A 67 -7.71 -5.61 -6.48
N PRO A 68 -8.78 -6.36 -6.82
CA PRO A 68 -10.12 -5.80 -7.00
C PRO A 68 -10.63 -4.97 -5.82
N VAL A 69 -10.28 -5.36 -4.58
CA VAL A 69 -10.71 -4.67 -3.37
C VAL A 69 -9.98 -3.33 -3.22
N VAL A 70 -8.69 -3.29 -3.54
CA VAL A 70 -7.88 -2.08 -3.41
C VAL A 70 -8.21 -1.09 -4.53
N SER A 71 -8.20 -1.54 -5.78
CA SER A 71 -8.56 -0.73 -6.94
C SER A 71 -9.99 -0.18 -6.85
N GLY A 72 -10.96 -1.00 -6.41
CA GLY A 72 -12.34 -0.57 -6.22
C GLY A 72 -12.52 0.41 -5.06
N ALA A 73 -11.72 0.28 -3.99
CA ALA A 73 -11.70 1.27 -2.92
C ALA A 73 -11.16 2.63 -3.36
N LEU A 74 -10.04 2.64 -4.09
CA LEU A 74 -9.47 3.85 -4.66
C LEU A 74 -10.44 4.51 -5.65
N GLU A 75 -11.06 3.74 -6.53
CA GLU A 75 -12.06 4.26 -7.48
C GLU A 75 -13.29 4.85 -6.77
N SER A 76 -13.78 4.20 -5.71
CA SER A 76 -14.92 4.69 -4.93
C SER A 76 -14.66 6.04 -4.27
N LEU A 77 -13.42 6.29 -3.83
CA LEU A 77 -13.05 7.51 -3.11
C LEU A 77 -12.52 8.62 -4.04
N LEU A 78 -11.82 8.26 -5.11
CA LEU A 78 -11.09 9.20 -5.98
C LEU A 78 -11.71 9.36 -7.37
N GLY A 79 -12.67 8.51 -7.75
CA GLY A 79 -13.21 8.42 -9.11
C GLY A 79 -12.33 7.58 -10.05
N THR A 80 -12.72 7.46 -11.33
CA THR A 80 -12.11 6.52 -12.29
C THR A 80 -10.75 6.96 -12.87
N ASN A 81 -10.32 8.20 -12.65
CA ASN A 81 -9.14 8.80 -13.30
C ASN A 81 -8.05 9.20 -12.30
N TYR A 82 -7.89 8.46 -11.21
CA TYR A 82 -6.79 8.68 -10.28
C TYR A 82 -5.45 8.23 -10.88
N THR A 83 -4.37 8.76 -10.33
CA THR A 83 -3.01 8.35 -10.69
C THR A 83 -2.20 8.02 -9.45
N MET A 84 -1.25 7.11 -9.61
CA MET A 84 -0.35 6.74 -8.51
C MET A 84 0.75 7.79 -8.37
N GLN A 85 0.75 8.49 -7.24
CA GLN A 85 1.79 9.46 -6.90
C GLN A 85 3.16 8.75 -6.70
N PRO A 86 4.29 9.34 -7.14
CA PRO A 86 5.60 8.67 -7.17
C PRO A 86 6.28 8.48 -5.79
N HIS A 87 5.84 9.18 -4.75
CA HIS A 87 6.35 9.06 -3.38
C HIS A 87 5.87 7.75 -2.76
N ARG A 88 6.82 6.95 -2.27
CA ARG A 88 6.59 5.63 -1.66
C ARG A 88 7.82 5.20 -0.88
N HIS A 89 8.24 6.06 0.05
CA HIS A 89 9.42 5.81 0.85
C HIS A 89 9.19 4.61 1.77
N ALA A 90 10.01 3.57 1.66
CA ALA A 90 9.93 2.42 2.55
C ALA A 90 10.55 2.78 3.90
N HIS A 91 9.84 2.55 5.00
CA HIS A 91 10.35 2.82 6.35
C HIS A 91 10.64 1.51 7.09
N LEU A 92 11.84 1.43 7.68
CA LEU A 92 12.27 0.33 8.54
C LEU A 92 12.63 0.89 9.90
N THR A 93 11.81 0.59 10.91
CA THR A 93 12.10 0.91 12.31
C THR A 93 12.80 -0.27 12.95
N LYS A 94 14.03 -0.08 13.41
CA LYS A 94 14.80 -1.13 14.09
C LYS A 94 14.40 -1.21 15.57
N PRO A 95 14.55 -2.38 16.21
CA PRO A 95 14.37 -2.48 17.66
C PRO A 95 15.25 -1.46 18.40
N GLY A 96 14.65 -0.68 19.30
CA GLY A 96 15.35 0.33 20.08
C GLY A 96 15.63 1.65 19.37
N THR A 97 15.16 1.86 18.14
CA THR A 97 15.22 3.17 17.46
C THR A 97 13.91 3.93 17.57
N GLN A 98 13.98 5.26 17.53
CA GLN A 98 12.81 6.10 17.41
C GLN A 98 12.04 5.79 16.12
N ASP A 99 10.72 5.76 16.22
CA ASP A 99 9.80 5.56 15.10
C ASP A 99 9.50 6.89 14.37
N GLN A 100 8.50 6.87 13.49
CA GLN A 100 8.06 8.08 12.81
C GLN A 100 7.34 9.01 13.77
N LEU A 101 7.70 10.30 13.72
CA LEU A 101 7.00 11.35 14.46
C LEU A 101 5.61 11.61 13.87
N TRP A 102 4.71 12.17 14.69
CA TRP A 102 3.41 12.67 14.24
C TRP A 102 3.57 13.68 13.10
N HIS A 103 2.91 13.41 11.97
CA HIS A 103 2.90 14.29 10.80
C HIS A 103 1.60 14.13 10.01
N LYS A 104 1.39 15.04 9.05
CA LYS A 104 0.35 14.96 8.02
C LYS A 104 1.07 14.89 6.66
N ASP A 105 0.73 13.91 5.84
CA ASP A 105 1.42 13.67 4.56
C ASP A 105 1.25 14.79 3.54
N SER A 106 0.15 15.53 3.62
CA SER A 106 -0.22 16.60 2.69
C SER A 106 -1.07 17.66 3.37
N TYR A 107 -1.24 18.84 2.76
CA TYR A 107 -1.86 20.02 3.39
C TYR A 107 -3.37 19.97 3.54
#